data_AF-A0A2P8DEI6-F1
#
_entry.id   AF-A0A2P8DEI6-F1
#
_cell.length_a   1.000
_cell.length_b   1.000
_cell.length_c   1.000
_cell.angle_alpha   90.00
_cell.angle_beta   90.00
_cell.angle_gamma   90.00
#
_symmetry.space_group_name_H-M   'P 1'
#
loop_
_entity.id
_entity.type
_entity.pdbx_description
1 polymer ?
#
loop_
_entity_poly.entity_id
_entity_poly.type
_entity_poly.pdbx_seq_one_letter_code
_entity_poly.pdbx_strand_id
1 'polypeptide(L)'
;MEALDLARWQFGITTVYHFLFVPLTIGLSVIVAALQTAWHRTGKHQYLQATKFFGKLFLINFAMGVVTGIVQEFQFGMNWSEYSRFVGDVFGAPLAMEALLAFFLESTFIGLWIFGWDKLPRRVHLACIWIVAIGTNLSAYFILAANAWMRHPVGFEVNEETGRAQLTDIWAVLSNDQAWSTYLHVVAGAFITAGLFVVAVSAFKLLRSRYYGDSGTPGDVPHRSEHDLFRATLRTGMVVTALAGALAAFSGHHQAQLMAEYEPMKTASAEALWDGEEGAGFSLFAVGDIEDGRNHVNIQIPKLLSFLATNDVNGEVAGINDVQRDLAAEHPGNGEVDYRPNIAVLYWAFRVMIGFGLAGVALSVAGLWLTRGSRMPDRPWMYRLAILGLPAALTANICGWILTEMGRQPWVVVGELLTAAGVSPGVGLGSVAFTLTGFTLLYGVLAVVEAGLLWRYVKAGPSHVVPNKEDGADDSDDSDGADTAVPAFVY
;
A
#
# COMPACT_ATOMS: atom_id res chain seq x y z
N MET A 1 13.92 5.17 26.74
CA MET A 1 12.83 5.66 25.88
C MET A 1 12.34 6.97 26.43
N GLU A 2 12.47 8.02 25.63
CA GLU A 2 11.97 9.36 25.93
C GLU A 2 10.60 9.59 25.26
N ALA A 3 9.98 10.75 25.50
CA ALA A 3 8.70 11.10 24.88
C ALA A 3 8.77 11.09 23.34
N LEU A 4 9.91 11.51 22.78
CA LEU A 4 10.19 11.46 21.35
C LEU A 4 10.13 10.03 20.80
N ASP A 5 10.73 9.06 21.49
CA ASP A 5 10.70 7.66 21.07
C ASP A 5 9.27 7.12 21.01
N LEU A 6 8.46 7.41 22.04
CA LEU A 6 7.07 6.98 22.06
C LEU A 6 6.22 7.70 21.00
N ALA A 7 6.51 8.97 20.69
CA ALA A 7 5.82 9.69 19.63
C ALA A 7 6.11 9.08 18.26
N ARG A 8 7.36 8.69 18.01
CA ARG A 8 7.79 7.96 16.80
C ARG A 8 7.13 6.59 16.71
N TRP A 9 7.11 5.82 17.80
CA TRP A 9 6.41 4.54 17.85
C TRP A 9 4.92 4.67 17.61
N GLN A 10 4.27 5.68 18.21
CA GLN A 10 2.85 5.92 18.00
C GLN A 10 2.55 6.21 16.54
N PHE A 11 3.27 7.14 15.92
CA PHE A 11 3.08 7.47 14.51
C PHE A 11 3.37 6.27 13.59
N GLY A 12 4.43 5.50 13.89
CA GLY A 12 4.80 4.30 13.14
C GLY A 12 3.73 3.20 13.21
N ILE A 13 3.26 2.86 14.41
CA ILE A 13 2.24 1.81 14.62
C ILE A 13 0.94 2.19 13.94
N THR A 14 0.47 3.43 14.11
CA THR A 14 -0.80 3.86 13.50
C THR A 14 -0.71 3.91 11.98
N THR A 15 0.44 4.32 11.44
CA THR A 15 0.68 4.33 9.99
C THR A 15 0.76 2.94 9.39
N VAL A 16 1.52 2.04 9.99
CA VAL A 16 1.58 0.64 9.55
C VAL A 16 0.19 0.01 9.60
N TYR A 17 -0.58 0.28 10.66
CA TYR A 17 -1.93 -0.24 10.80
C TYR A 17 -2.88 0.29 9.73
N HIS A 18 -2.92 1.61 9.50
CA HIS A 18 -3.72 2.20 8.42
C HIS A 18 -3.35 1.61 7.05
N PHE A 19 -2.05 1.46 6.79
CA PHE A 19 -1.54 0.95 5.52
C PHE A 19 -1.77 -0.55 5.29
N LEU A 20 -2.35 -1.28 6.25
CA LEU A 20 -2.89 -2.63 5.96
C LEU A 20 -4.12 -2.56 5.04
N PHE A 21 -4.90 -1.48 5.13
CA PHE A 21 -6.19 -1.34 4.45
C PHE A 21 -6.10 -0.53 3.17
N VAL A 22 -5.26 0.51 3.17
CA VAL A 22 -5.05 1.41 2.01
C VAL A 22 -4.77 0.67 0.71
N PRO A 23 -3.77 -0.24 0.60
CA PRO A 23 -3.45 -0.89 -0.66
C PRO A 23 -4.61 -1.76 -1.17
N LEU A 24 -5.37 -2.38 -0.27
CA LEU A 24 -6.57 -3.14 -0.62
C LEU A 24 -7.66 -2.22 -1.16
N THR A 25 -7.91 -1.08 -0.54
CA THR A 25 -8.90 -0.08 -0.99
C THR A 25 -8.56 0.47 -2.38
N ILE A 26 -7.30 0.89 -2.60
CA ILE A 26 -6.83 1.43 -3.88
C ILE A 26 -7.02 0.41 -5.01
N GLY A 27 -6.58 -0.84 -4.82
CA GLY A 27 -6.65 -1.83 -5.88
C GLY A 27 -8.04 -2.47 -6.04
N LEU A 28 -8.75 -2.76 -4.94
CA LEU A 28 -10.08 -3.39 -5.02
C LEU A 28 -11.14 -2.46 -5.59
N SER A 29 -11.06 -1.15 -5.36
CA SER A 29 -12.01 -0.19 -5.96
C SER A 29 -12.04 -0.33 -7.50
N VAL A 30 -10.86 -0.40 -8.12
CA VAL A 30 -10.71 -0.60 -9.58
C VAL A 30 -11.12 -2.00 -10.01
N ILE A 31 -10.76 -3.04 -9.25
CA ILE A 31 -11.17 -4.42 -9.57
C ILE A 31 -12.70 -4.55 -9.53
N VAL A 32 -13.37 -4.02 -8.52
CA VAL A 32 -14.83 -4.03 -8.39
C VAL A 32 -15.48 -3.23 -9.51
N ALA A 33 -14.95 -2.04 -9.84
CA ALA A 33 -15.42 -1.25 -10.99
C ALA A 33 -15.29 -2.03 -12.32
N ALA A 34 -14.20 -2.76 -12.51
CA ALA A 34 -13.96 -3.58 -13.69
C ALA A 34 -14.91 -4.79 -13.74
N LEU A 35 -15.17 -5.47 -12.63
CA LEU A 35 -16.15 -6.56 -12.53
C LEU A 35 -17.55 -6.06 -12.87
N GLN A 36 -17.95 -4.90 -12.34
CA GLN A 36 -19.24 -4.31 -12.66
C GLN A 36 -19.34 -3.88 -14.12
N THR A 37 -18.24 -3.39 -14.70
CA THR A 37 -18.16 -3.06 -16.14
C THR A 37 -18.35 -4.33 -16.98
N ALA A 38 -17.70 -5.43 -16.60
CA ALA A 38 -17.88 -6.71 -17.28
C ALA A 38 -19.32 -7.21 -17.21
N TRP A 39 -19.98 -7.07 -16.05
CA TRP A 39 -21.41 -7.36 -15.92
C TRP A 39 -22.26 -6.43 -16.81
N HIS A 40 -22.03 -5.11 -16.75
CA HIS A 40 -22.78 -4.13 -17.53
C HIS A 40 -22.70 -4.38 -19.05
N ARG A 41 -21.56 -4.86 -19.53
CA ARG A 41 -21.35 -5.17 -20.96
C ARG A 41 -21.87 -6.54 -21.39
N THR A 42 -21.85 -7.53 -20.51
CA THR A 42 -22.11 -8.92 -20.91
C THR A 42 -23.41 -9.51 -20.36
N GLY A 43 -24.04 -8.88 -19.37
CA GLY A 43 -25.24 -9.40 -18.70
C GLY A 43 -25.02 -10.65 -17.84
N LYS A 44 -23.82 -11.25 -17.86
CA LYS A 44 -23.58 -12.56 -17.22
C LYS A 44 -23.68 -12.47 -15.69
N HIS A 45 -24.52 -13.33 -15.11
CA HIS A 45 -24.82 -13.39 -13.66
C HIS A 45 -23.56 -13.53 -12.80
N GLN A 46 -22.57 -14.31 -13.23
CA GLN A 46 -21.32 -14.51 -12.50
C GLN A 46 -20.56 -13.20 -12.21
N TYR A 47 -20.62 -12.21 -13.10
CA TYR A 47 -19.94 -10.93 -12.89
C TYR A 47 -20.70 -10.06 -11.89
N LEU A 48 -22.03 -10.17 -11.84
CA LEU A 48 -22.83 -9.52 -10.80
C LEU A 48 -22.52 -10.13 -9.42
N GLN A 49 -22.50 -11.45 -9.33
CA GLN A 49 -22.10 -12.17 -8.12
C GLN A 49 -20.70 -11.75 -7.66
N ALA A 50 -19.71 -11.73 -8.58
CA ALA A 50 -18.35 -11.30 -8.27
C ALA A 50 -18.29 -9.84 -7.82
N THR A 51 -19.01 -8.94 -8.50
CA THR A 51 -19.07 -7.50 -8.17
C THR A 51 -19.60 -7.30 -6.75
N LYS A 52 -20.75 -7.89 -6.41
CA LYS A 52 -21.34 -7.70 -5.07
C LYS A 52 -20.53 -8.42 -3.99
N PHE A 53 -19.95 -9.58 -4.28
CA PHE A 53 -19.11 -10.32 -3.33
C PHE A 53 -17.81 -9.58 -2.99
N PHE A 54 -16.99 -9.23 -4.00
CA PHE A 54 -15.76 -8.47 -3.76
C PHE A 54 -16.06 -7.03 -3.34
N GLY A 55 -17.17 -6.45 -3.80
CA GLY A 55 -17.70 -5.17 -3.35
C GLY A 55 -17.95 -5.13 -1.85
N LYS A 56 -18.54 -6.18 -1.28
CA LYS A 56 -18.71 -6.27 0.18
C LYS A 56 -17.39 -6.32 0.93
N LEU A 57 -16.42 -7.13 0.47
CA LEU A 57 -15.09 -7.21 1.08
C LEU A 57 -14.36 -5.86 0.99
N PHE A 58 -14.49 -5.19 -0.16
CA PHE A 58 -13.99 -3.83 -0.36
C PHE A 58 -14.62 -2.85 0.64
N LEU A 59 -15.95 -2.85 0.83
CA LEU A 59 -16.61 -1.95 1.77
C LEU A 59 -16.19 -2.15 3.23
N ILE A 60 -16.00 -3.41 3.65
CA ILE A 60 -15.50 -3.72 5.00
C ILE A 60 -14.11 -3.11 5.20
N ASN A 61 -13.19 -3.36 4.26
CA ASN A 61 -11.84 -2.82 4.29
C ASN A 61 -11.83 -1.28 4.18
N PHE A 62 -12.70 -0.72 3.33
CA PHE A 62 -12.84 0.71 3.11
C PHE A 62 -13.24 1.44 4.40
N ALA A 63 -14.24 0.92 5.12
CA ALA A 63 -14.67 1.49 6.40
C ALA A 63 -13.51 1.54 7.42
N MET A 64 -12.69 0.48 7.46
CA MET A 64 -11.51 0.43 8.33
C MET A 64 -10.44 1.44 7.93
N GLY A 65 -10.21 1.61 6.63
CA GLY A 65 -9.36 2.66 6.09
C GLY A 65 -9.81 4.06 6.53
N VAL A 66 -11.10 4.38 6.41
CA VAL A 66 -11.65 5.69 6.82
C VAL A 66 -11.42 5.94 8.32
N VAL A 67 -11.78 4.98 9.18
CA VAL A 67 -11.63 5.13 10.64
C VAL A 67 -10.18 5.36 11.05
N THR A 68 -9.25 4.64 10.43
CA THR A 68 -7.82 4.76 10.74
C THR A 68 -7.19 6.02 10.14
N GLY A 69 -7.63 6.44 8.95
CA GLY A 69 -7.14 7.66 8.29
C GLY A 69 -7.49 8.93 9.05
N ILE A 70 -8.73 9.02 9.59
CA ILE A 70 -9.15 10.17 10.43
C ILE A 70 -8.19 10.36 11.61
N VAL A 71 -7.77 9.27 12.26
CA VAL A 71 -6.86 9.37 13.40
C VAL A 71 -5.47 9.85 12.96
N GLN A 72 -4.97 9.40 11.81
CA GLN A 72 -3.67 9.85 11.30
C GLN A 72 -3.66 11.34 10.96
N GLU A 73 -4.72 11.88 10.36
CA GLU A 73 -4.82 13.30 10.06
C GLU A 73 -4.64 14.16 11.33
N PHE A 74 -5.29 13.77 12.43
CA PHE A 74 -5.14 14.48 13.70
C PHE A 74 -3.77 14.25 14.36
N GLN A 75 -3.03 13.18 14.03
CA GLN A 75 -1.74 12.91 14.65
C GLN A 75 -0.66 13.93 14.30
N PHE A 76 -0.74 14.56 13.13
CA PHE A 76 0.14 15.67 12.77
C PHE A 76 0.02 16.83 13.76
N GLY A 77 -1.20 17.18 14.17
CA GLY A 77 -1.43 18.27 15.13
C GLY A 77 -1.17 17.91 16.61
N MET A 78 -1.18 16.62 16.97
CA MET A 78 -1.05 16.18 18.36
C MET A 78 0.39 16.12 18.85
N ASN A 79 1.15 15.10 18.44
CA ASN A 79 2.53 14.88 18.93
C ASN A 79 3.59 15.64 18.11
N TRP A 80 3.18 16.30 17.01
CA TRP A 80 4.07 16.89 16.00
C TRP A 80 3.70 18.36 15.70
N SER A 81 3.44 19.16 16.73
CA SER A 81 2.97 20.54 16.53
C SER A 81 4.04 21.49 15.98
N GLU A 82 5.33 21.33 16.33
CA GLU A 82 6.40 22.13 15.69
C GLU A 82 6.55 21.78 14.21
N TYR A 83 6.49 20.49 13.88
CA TYR A 83 6.40 20.05 12.48
C TYR A 83 5.22 20.74 11.77
N SER A 84 4.02 20.65 12.33
CA SER A 84 2.81 21.26 11.74
C SER A 84 2.91 22.78 11.58
N ARG A 85 3.59 23.47 12.51
CA ARG A 85 3.86 24.91 12.41
C ARG A 85 4.84 25.22 11.29
N PHE A 86 5.90 24.41 11.15
CA PHE A 86 6.93 24.60 10.14
C PHE A 86 6.40 24.35 8.73
N VAL A 87 5.76 23.21 8.48
CA VAL A 87 5.39 22.78 7.12
C VAL A 87 3.98 23.18 6.68
N GLY A 88 3.16 23.76 7.57
CA GLY A 88 1.71 23.84 7.41
C GLY A 88 1.24 24.49 6.09
N ASP A 89 1.96 25.49 5.58
CA ASP A 89 1.61 26.18 4.33
C ASP A 89 1.85 25.33 3.08
N VAL A 90 2.93 24.54 3.09
CA VAL A 90 3.33 23.70 1.96
C VAL A 90 2.66 22.33 2.03
N PHE A 91 2.80 21.63 3.16
CA PHE A 91 2.26 20.30 3.38
C PHE A 91 0.73 20.31 3.50
N GLY A 92 0.15 21.35 4.09
CA GLY A 92 -1.30 21.47 4.26
C GLY A 92 -2.06 21.61 2.94
N ALA A 93 -1.44 22.17 1.89
CA ALA A 93 -2.11 22.38 0.60
C ALA A 93 -2.47 21.06 -0.11
N PRO A 94 -1.56 20.08 -0.30
CA PRO A 94 -1.91 18.76 -0.80
C PRO A 94 -2.95 18.04 0.05
N LEU A 95 -2.86 18.09 1.38
CA LEU A 95 -3.84 17.45 2.28
C LEU A 95 -5.25 18.07 2.12
N ALA A 96 -5.34 19.40 2.00
CA ALA A 96 -6.61 20.07 1.75
C ALA A 96 -7.20 19.69 0.38
N MET A 97 -6.35 19.58 -0.66
CA MET A 97 -6.77 19.12 -1.99
C MET A 97 -7.25 17.66 -1.97
N GLU A 98 -6.57 16.79 -1.22
CA GLU A 98 -7.00 15.41 -0.99
C GLU A 98 -8.42 15.38 -0.42
N ALA A 99 -8.67 16.12 0.67
CA ALA A 99 -9.97 16.16 1.30
C ALA A 99 -11.06 16.67 0.34
N LEU A 100 -10.82 17.81 -0.32
CA LEU A 100 -11.81 18.50 -1.16
C LEU A 100 -12.09 17.80 -2.49
N LEU A 101 -11.07 17.25 -3.15
CA LEU A 101 -11.19 16.69 -4.50
C LEU A 101 -11.37 15.17 -4.51
N ALA A 102 -10.73 14.46 -3.58
CA ALA A 102 -10.74 12.99 -3.56
C ALA A 102 -11.70 12.44 -2.51
N PHE A 103 -11.52 12.79 -1.23
CA PHE A 103 -12.28 12.20 -0.13
C PHE A 103 -13.78 12.50 -0.22
N PHE A 104 -14.17 13.75 -0.50
CA PHE A 104 -15.57 14.13 -0.69
C PHE A 104 -16.20 13.38 -1.88
N LEU A 105 -15.47 13.27 -2.99
CA LEU A 105 -15.91 12.57 -4.19
C LEU A 105 -16.12 11.08 -3.90
N GLU A 106 -15.14 10.43 -3.30
CA GLU A 106 -15.19 9.03 -2.91
C GLU A 106 -16.35 8.76 -1.92
N SER A 107 -16.43 9.49 -0.81
CA SER A 107 -17.42 9.28 0.24
C SER A 107 -18.86 9.52 -0.23
N THR A 108 -19.07 10.45 -1.15
CA THR A 108 -20.39 10.72 -1.72
C THR A 108 -20.80 9.60 -2.68
N PHE A 109 -19.93 9.25 -3.63
CA PHE A 109 -20.28 8.29 -4.69
C PHE A 109 -20.26 6.84 -4.20
N ILE A 110 -19.52 6.51 -3.14
CA ILE A 110 -19.60 5.18 -2.53
C ILE A 110 -20.98 4.98 -1.87
N GLY A 111 -21.53 6.00 -1.19
CA GLY A 111 -22.88 5.95 -0.65
C GLY A 111 -23.93 5.74 -1.76
N LEU A 112 -23.81 6.47 -2.87
CA LEU A 112 -24.67 6.28 -4.05
C LEU A 112 -24.53 4.89 -4.66
N TRP A 113 -23.34 4.30 -4.66
CA TRP A 113 -23.09 2.96 -5.18
C TRP A 113 -23.64 1.86 -4.26
N ILE A 114 -23.55 2.03 -2.94
CA ILE A 114 -24.10 1.05 -1.99
C ILE A 114 -25.62 0.99 -2.11
N PHE A 115 -26.29 2.15 -2.09
CA PHE A 115 -27.75 2.24 -2.01
C PHE A 115 -28.44 2.39 -3.38
N GLY A 116 -27.66 2.54 -4.45
CA GLY A 116 -28.17 2.88 -5.78
C GLY A 116 -28.54 1.70 -6.68
N TRP A 117 -28.32 0.45 -6.27
CA TRP A 117 -28.53 -0.73 -7.13
C TRP A 117 -29.92 -0.79 -7.79
N ASP A 118 -30.97 -0.52 -7.01
CA ASP A 118 -32.37 -0.55 -7.47
C ASP A 118 -32.97 0.87 -7.63
N LYS A 119 -32.14 1.92 -7.53
CA LYS A 119 -32.58 3.33 -7.54
C LYS A 119 -31.96 4.15 -8.65
N LEU A 120 -30.77 3.78 -9.11
CA LEU A 120 -30.03 4.50 -10.15
C LEU A 120 -30.08 3.72 -11.47
N PRO A 121 -30.15 4.41 -12.61
CA PRO A 121 -29.96 3.76 -13.90
C PRO A 121 -28.60 3.02 -13.96
N ARG A 122 -28.55 1.83 -14.56
CA ARG A 122 -27.36 0.96 -14.58
C ARG A 122 -26.06 1.68 -14.98
N ARG A 123 -26.12 2.63 -15.92
CA ARG A 123 -24.97 3.44 -16.36
C ARG A 123 -24.49 4.43 -15.29
N VAL A 124 -25.43 5.07 -14.60
CA VAL A 124 -25.13 6.00 -13.51
C VAL A 124 -24.54 5.24 -12.33
N HIS A 125 -25.12 4.09 -11.99
CA HIS A 125 -24.60 3.20 -10.96
C HIS A 125 -23.17 2.72 -11.26
N LEU A 126 -22.86 2.41 -12.53
CA LEU A 126 -21.50 2.09 -12.96
C LEU A 126 -20.56 3.29 -12.88
N ALA A 127 -21.03 4.49 -13.24
CA ALA A 127 -20.24 5.70 -13.08
C ALA A 127 -19.86 5.95 -11.61
N CYS A 128 -20.75 5.67 -10.66
CA CYS A 128 -20.46 5.84 -9.23
C CYS A 128 -19.21 5.07 -8.78
N ILE A 129 -19.09 3.77 -9.12
CA ILE A 129 -17.93 2.99 -8.68
C ILE A 129 -16.64 3.38 -9.40
N TRP A 130 -16.70 3.85 -10.64
CA TRP A 130 -15.54 4.39 -11.32
C TRP A 130 -15.09 5.72 -10.72
N ILE A 131 -16.03 6.57 -10.33
CA ILE A 131 -15.73 7.83 -9.63
C ILE A 131 -15.08 7.54 -8.27
N VAL A 132 -15.58 6.56 -7.52
CA VAL A 132 -14.92 6.07 -6.29
C VAL A 132 -13.49 5.64 -6.61
N ALA A 133 -13.30 4.73 -7.57
CA ALA A 133 -11.98 4.19 -7.89
C ALA A 133 -10.97 5.27 -8.34
N ILE A 134 -11.42 6.25 -9.13
CA ILE A 134 -10.60 7.40 -9.54
C ILE A 134 -10.30 8.29 -8.33
N GLY A 135 -11.30 8.61 -7.50
CA GLY A 135 -11.15 9.38 -6.27
C GLY A 135 -10.12 8.76 -5.33
N THR A 136 -10.24 7.47 -5.03
CA THR A 136 -9.30 6.72 -4.19
C THR A 136 -7.86 6.82 -4.73
N ASN A 137 -7.67 6.61 -6.03
CA ASN A 137 -6.34 6.67 -6.67
C ASN A 137 -5.80 8.09 -6.78
N LEU A 138 -6.66 9.10 -6.86
CA LEU A 138 -6.26 10.51 -6.83
C LEU A 138 -5.89 10.96 -5.41
N SER A 139 -6.59 10.46 -4.38
CA SER A 139 -6.26 10.69 -2.96
C SER A 139 -4.82 10.27 -2.67
N ALA A 140 -4.47 9.07 -3.12
CA ALA A 140 -3.13 8.52 -2.97
C ALA A 140 -2.05 9.45 -3.57
N TYR A 141 -2.33 10.13 -4.69
CA TYR A 141 -1.34 11.06 -5.26
C TYR A 141 -1.10 12.27 -4.37
N PHE A 142 -2.15 12.93 -3.86
CA PHE A 142 -1.99 14.13 -3.03
C PHE A 142 -1.25 13.85 -1.73
N ILE A 143 -1.58 12.76 -1.03
CA ILE A 143 -0.88 12.39 0.21
C ILE A 143 0.57 11.98 -0.06
N LEU A 144 0.84 11.31 -1.19
CA LEU A 144 2.20 10.93 -1.58
C LEU A 144 3.03 12.11 -2.08
N ALA A 145 2.42 13.13 -2.68
CA ALA A 145 3.10 14.38 -3.01
C ALA A 145 3.57 15.10 -1.75
N ALA A 146 2.73 15.13 -0.70
CA ALA A 146 3.12 15.67 0.61
C ALA A 146 4.29 14.88 1.23
N ASN A 147 4.25 13.55 1.18
CA ASN A 147 5.35 12.69 1.64
C ASN A 147 6.63 12.81 0.81
N ALA A 148 6.51 12.95 -0.51
CA ALA A 148 7.65 13.12 -1.40
C ALA A 148 8.33 14.47 -1.16
N TRP A 149 7.56 15.53 -0.92
CA TRP A 149 8.10 16.83 -0.54
C TRP A 149 8.92 16.78 0.75
N MET A 150 8.52 15.97 1.74
CA MET A 150 9.32 15.78 2.96
C MET A 150 10.71 15.15 2.69
N ARG A 151 10.86 14.43 1.58
CA ARG A 151 12.11 13.76 1.18
C ARG A 151 12.95 14.60 0.22
N HIS A 152 12.29 15.34 -0.67
CA HIS A 152 12.91 16.27 -1.60
C HIS A 152 12.10 17.59 -1.60
N PRO A 153 12.41 18.52 -0.67
CA PRO A 153 11.65 19.75 -0.52
C PRO A 153 11.89 20.72 -1.67
N VAL A 154 10.81 21.14 -2.35
CA VAL A 154 10.84 22.07 -3.50
C VAL A 154 9.65 23.03 -3.45
N GLY A 155 9.70 24.14 -4.18
CA GLY A 155 8.56 25.06 -4.32
C GLY A 155 8.18 25.80 -3.02
N PHE A 156 9.14 26.05 -2.14
CA PHE A 156 8.94 26.76 -0.89
C PHE A 156 10.09 27.74 -0.58
N GLU A 157 9.86 28.64 0.36
CA GLU A 157 10.87 29.51 0.98
C GLU A 157 10.68 29.51 2.50
N VAL A 158 11.77 29.49 3.28
CA VAL A 158 11.68 29.61 4.74
C VAL A 158 11.63 31.10 5.10
N ASN A 159 10.51 31.52 5.65
CA ASN A 159 10.35 32.90 6.12
C ASN A 159 11.16 33.13 7.41
N GLU A 160 12.19 33.98 7.33
CA GLU A 160 13.11 34.23 8.45
C GLU A 160 12.44 34.81 9.71
N GLU A 161 11.35 35.59 9.56
CA GLU A 161 10.66 36.21 10.69
C GLU A 161 9.82 35.20 11.48
N THR A 162 9.16 34.28 10.76
CA THR A 162 8.23 33.31 11.36
C THR A 162 8.84 31.93 11.57
N GLY A 163 9.97 31.65 10.92
CA GLY A 163 10.63 30.34 10.89
C GLY A 163 9.80 29.26 10.20
N ARG A 164 8.91 29.62 9.26
CA ARG A 164 7.98 28.68 8.59
C ARG A 164 8.32 28.52 7.12
N ALA A 165 8.14 27.30 6.61
CA ALA A 165 8.14 27.05 5.17
C ALA A 165 6.85 27.63 4.56
N GLN A 166 7.00 28.55 3.61
CA GLN A 166 5.93 29.19 2.87
C GLN A 166 5.91 28.69 1.42
N LEU A 167 4.73 28.37 0.91
CA LEU A 167 4.56 27.83 -0.44
C LEU A 167 4.80 28.92 -1.49
N THR A 168 5.76 28.68 -2.39
CA THR A 168 6.05 29.59 -3.52
C THR A 168 5.55 29.05 -4.85
N ASP A 169 5.53 27.73 -5.03
CA ASP A 169 5.03 27.08 -6.24
C ASP A 169 4.40 25.71 -5.95
N ILE A 170 3.07 25.63 -6.01
CA ILE A 170 2.33 24.37 -5.83
C ILE A 170 2.61 23.36 -6.94
N TRP A 171 2.89 23.83 -8.16
CA TRP A 171 3.17 22.93 -9.28
C TRP A 171 4.53 22.29 -9.13
N ALA A 172 5.53 22.98 -8.59
CA ALA A 172 6.81 22.36 -8.23
C ALA A 172 6.60 21.23 -7.21
N VAL A 173 5.74 21.42 -6.20
CA VAL A 173 5.44 20.39 -5.19
C VAL A 173 4.72 19.19 -5.81
N LEU A 174 3.70 19.42 -6.64
CA LEU A 174 2.93 18.34 -7.26
C LEU A 174 3.73 17.63 -8.37
N SER A 175 4.46 18.36 -9.20
CA SER A 175 5.26 17.79 -10.30
C SER A 175 6.63 17.26 -9.88
N ASN A 176 6.92 17.27 -8.58
CA ASN A 176 8.11 16.65 -7.99
C ASN A 176 8.31 15.22 -8.54
N ASP A 177 9.50 14.94 -9.06
CA ASP A 177 9.87 13.65 -9.65
C ASP A 177 9.76 12.51 -8.62
N GLN A 178 10.15 12.77 -7.38
CA GLN A 178 9.97 11.87 -6.24
C GLN A 178 8.48 11.58 -6.01
N ALA A 179 7.57 12.54 -6.22
CA ALA A 179 6.13 12.35 -6.04
C ALA A 179 5.56 11.40 -7.09
N TRP A 180 5.85 11.61 -8.37
CA TRP A 180 5.39 10.74 -9.46
C TRP A 180 5.95 9.32 -9.36
N SER A 181 7.25 9.22 -9.10
CA SER A 181 7.94 7.93 -8.94
C SER A 181 7.34 7.14 -7.76
N THR A 182 7.12 7.82 -6.62
CA THR A 182 6.47 7.24 -5.44
C THR A 182 5.04 6.83 -5.70
N TYR A 183 4.24 7.69 -6.35
CA TYR A 183 2.87 7.38 -6.70
C TYR A 183 2.77 6.10 -7.52
N LEU A 184 3.55 5.98 -8.59
CA LEU A 184 3.54 4.80 -9.45
C LEU A 184 3.96 3.53 -8.70
N HIS A 185 4.97 3.64 -7.82
CA HIS A 185 5.44 2.48 -7.05
C HIS A 185 4.42 2.04 -5.99
N VAL A 186 3.85 2.98 -5.23
CA VAL A 186 2.85 2.68 -4.19
C VAL A 186 1.57 2.14 -4.80
N VAL A 187 1.08 2.74 -5.89
CA VAL A 187 -0.11 2.24 -6.59
C VAL A 187 0.16 0.86 -7.17
N ALA A 188 1.31 0.61 -7.78
CA ALA A 188 1.68 -0.73 -8.25
C ALA A 188 1.70 -1.76 -7.09
N GLY A 189 2.30 -1.41 -5.95
CA GLY A 189 2.27 -2.21 -4.73
C GLY A 189 0.85 -2.50 -4.23
N ALA A 190 -0.05 -1.51 -4.29
CA ALA A 190 -1.45 -1.65 -3.94
C ALA A 190 -2.20 -2.63 -4.87
N PHE A 191 -1.99 -2.53 -6.19
CA PHE A 191 -2.57 -3.46 -7.15
C PHE A 191 -2.01 -4.88 -7.02
N ILE A 192 -0.73 -5.05 -6.67
CA ILE A 192 -0.15 -6.35 -6.31
C ILE A 192 -0.90 -6.95 -5.12
N THR A 193 -1.08 -6.19 -4.04
CA THR A 193 -1.78 -6.64 -2.83
C THR A 193 -3.25 -6.94 -3.09
N ALA A 194 -3.99 -6.07 -3.79
CA ALA A 194 -5.40 -6.32 -4.12
C ALA A 194 -5.58 -7.52 -5.06
N GLY A 195 -4.70 -7.66 -6.06
CA GLY A 195 -4.68 -8.83 -6.93
C GLY A 195 -4.42 -10.12 -6.16
N LEU A 196 -3.44 -10.11 -5.23
CA LEU A 196 -3.13 -11.25 -4.38
C LEU A 196 -4.20 -11.53 -3.33
N PHE A 197 -4.96 -10.52 -2.89
CA PHE A 197 -6.15 -10.70 -2.06
C PHE A 197 -7.24 -11.47 -2.83
N VAL A 198 -7.56 -11.04 -4.05
CA VAL A 198 -8.51 -11.75 -4.92
C VAL A 198 -8.04 -13.17 -5.19
N VAL A 199 -6.74 -13.37 -5.41
CA VAL A 199 -6.12 -14.70 -5.57
C VAL A 199 -6.29 -15.54 -4.31
N ALA A 200 -5.98 -15.00 -3.13
CA ALA A 200 -6.08 -15.72 -1.86
C ALA A 200 -7.51 -16.16 -1.55
N VAL A 201 -8.48 -15.26 -1.72
CA VAL A 201 -9.92 -15.56 -1.53
C VAL A 201 -10.37 -16.65 -2.52
N SER A 202 -10.04 -16.50 -3.80
CA SER A 202 -10.43 -17.45 -4.83
C SER A 202 -9.75 -18.81 -4.64
N ALA A 203 -8.47 -18.83 -4.29
CA ALA A 203 -7.71 -20.05 -4.03
C ALA A 203 -8.23 -20.79 -2.79
N PHE A 204 -8.62 -20.06 -1.74
CA PHE A 204 -9.27 -20.64 -0.56
C PHE A 204 -10.58 -21.34 -0.92
N LYS A 205 -11.46 -20.68 -1.69
CA LYS A 205 -12.76 -21.25 -2.07
C LYS A 205 -12.61 -22.46 -2.99
N LEU A 206 -11.69 -22.41 -3.95
CA LEU A 206 -11.38 -23.55 -4.83
C LEU A 206 -10.77 -24.73 -4.06
N LEU A 207 -9.88 -24.47 -3.09
CA LEU A 207 -9.30 -25.49 -2.23
C LEU A 207 -10.38 -26.17 -1.38
N ARG A 208 -11.28 -25.39 -0.77
CA ARG A 208 -12.37 -25.92 0.07
C ARG A 208 -13.34 -26.79 -0.74
N SER A 209 -13.82 -26.26 -1.86
CA SER A 209 -14.73 -26.98 -2.76
C SER A 209 -14.13 -28.30 -3.24
N ARG A 210 -12.87 -28.30 -3.66
CA ARG A 210 -12.23 -29.49 -4.25
C ARG A 210 -11.89 -30.59 -3.25
N TYR A 211 -11.43 -30.24 -2.04
CA TYR A 211 -10.86 -31.22 -1.10
C TYR A 211 -11.76 -31.55 0.09
N TYR A 212 -12.60 -30.61 0.50
CA TYR A 212 -13.48 -30.78 1.66
C TYR A 212 -14.95 -30.90 1.24
N GLY A 213 -15.27 -30.66 -0.03
CA GLY A 213 -16.64 -30.74 -0.53
C GLY A 213 -17.56 -29.68 0.06
N ASP A 214 -17.01 -28.58 0.58
CA ASP A 214 -17.78 -27.52 1.21
C ASP A 214 -17.41 -26.10 0.75
N SER A 215 -18.29 -25.14 1.02
CA SER A 215 -18.14 -23.73 0.70
C SER A 215 -17.14 -23.00 1.63
N GLY A 216 -16.57 -23.66 2.62
CA GLY A 216 -15.90 -23.05 3.78
C GLY A 216 -16.73 -23.10 5.06
N THR A 217 -18.00 -23.49 4.95
CA THR A 217 -18.90 -23.83 6.06
C THR A 217 -19.13 -25.34 6.06
N PRO A 218 -18.81 -26.08 7.15
CA PRO A 218 -18.98 -27.53 7.17
C PRO A 218 -20.42 -27.95 6.84
N GLY A 219 -20.59 -28.82 5.85
CA GLY A 219 -21.90 -29.35 5.43
C GLY A 219 -22.62 -28.55 4.35
N ASP A 220 -22.08 -27.41 3.90
CA ASP A 220 -22.66 -26.59 2.83
C ASP A 220 -21.95 -26.86 1.50
N VAL A 221 -22.68 -27.40 0.51
CA VAL A 221 -22.10 -27.87 -0.77
C VAL A 221 -21.97 -26.69 -1.74
N PRO A 222 -20.79 -26.44 -2.33
CA PRO A 222 -20.60 -25.34 -3.28
C PRO A 222 -21.44 -25.54 -4.53
N HIS A 223 -22.12 -24.49 -4.96
CA HIS A 223 -22.81 -24.51 -6.25
C HIS A 223 -21.80 -24.55 -7.41
N ARG A 224 -22.15 -25.21 -8.52
CA ARG A 224 -21.26 -25.39 -9.68
C ARG A 224 -20.79 -24.05 -10.28
N SER A 225 -21.65 -23.04 -10.30
CA SER A 225 -21.33 -21.69 -10.80
C SER A 225 -20.24 -20.99 -9.97
N GLU A 226 -20.08 -21.33 -8.68
CA GLU A 226 -19.04 -20.74 -7.84
C GLU A 226 -17.64 -21.15 -8.28
N HIS A 227 -17.48 -22.38 -8.79
CA HIS A 227 -16.19 -22.85 -9.27
C HIS A 227 -15.69 -21.99 -10.45
N ASP A 228 -16.55 -21.71 -11.41
CA ASP A 228 -16.18 -20.93 -12.59
C ASP A 228 -15.95 -19.45 -12.25
N LEU A 229 -16.73 -18.89 -11.34
CA LEU A 229 -16.51 -17.56 -10.77
C LEU A 229 -15.13 -17.47 -10.12
N PHE A 230 -14.82 -18.34 -9.17
CA PHE A 230 -13.55 -18.28 -8.44
C PHE A 230 -12.36 -18.62 -9.32
N ARG A 231 -12.53 -19.47 -10.33
CA ARG A 231 -11.49 -19.70 -11.33
C ARG A 231 -11.22 -18.45 -12.17
N ALA A 232 -12.27 -17.76 -12.60
CA ALA A 232 -12.13 -16.51 -13.36
C ALA A 232 -11.46 -15.43 -12.51
N THR A 233 -11.91 -15.21 -11.27
CA THR A 233 -11.37 -14.17 -10.38
C THR A 233 -9.95 -14.50 -9.92
N LEU A 234 -9.61 -15.78 -9.69
CA LEU A 234 -8.24 -16.21 -9.43
C LEU A 234 -7.31 -15.76 -10.56
N ARG A 235 -7.68 -16.02 -11.81
CA ARG A 235 -6.87 -15.63 -12.98
C ARG A 235 -6.83 -14.12 -13.15
N THR A 236 -7.95 -13.42 -12.95
CA THR A 236 -7.98 -11.94 -13.00
C THR A 236 -7.03 -11.34 -11.97
N GLY A 237 -7.05 -11.82 -10.72
CA GLY A 237 -6.13 -11.36 -9.69
C GLY A 237 -4.67 -11.59 -10.07
N MET A 238 -4.33 -12.76 -10.63
CA MET A 238 -2.97 -13.04 -11.11
C MET A 238 -2.55 -12.14 -12.29
N VAL A 239 -3.46 -11.81 -13.22
CA VAL A 239 -3.17 -10.86 -14.31
C VAL A 239 -2.90 -9.47 -13.74
N VAL A 240 -3.75 -8.99 -12.83
CA VAL A 240 -3.57 -7.69 -12.17
C VAL A 240 -2.22 -7.65 -11.46
N THR A 241 -1.89 -8.66 -10.66
CA THR A 241 -0.61 -8.74 -9.96
C THR A 241 0.58 -8.79 -10.91
N ALA A 242 0.50 -9.52 -12.03
CA ALA A 242 1.60 -9.60 -12.99
C ALA A 242 1.85 -8.26 -13.70
N LEU A 243 0.78 -7.56 -14.12
CA LEU A 243 0.88 -6.25 -14.74
C LEU A 243 1.39 -5.19 -13.75
N ALA A 244 0.85 -5.19 -12.53
CA ALA A 244 1.31 -4.32 -11.46
C ALA A 244 2.76 -4.62 -11.05
N GLY A 245 3.18 -5.89 -11.09
CA GLY A 245 4.57 -6.30 -10.89
C GLY A 245 5.55 -5.69 -11.88
N ALA A 246 5.18 -5.62 -13.16
CA ALA A 246 6.00 -4.96 -14.18
C ALA A 246 6.11 -3.44 -13.91
N LEU A 247 4.99 -2.80 -13.53
CA LEU A 247 5.00 -1.39 -13.16
C LEU A 247 5.85 -1.14 -11.90
N ALA A 248 5.74 -1.98 -10.87
CA ALA A 248 6.52 -1.89 -9.64
C ALA A 248 8.03 -2.07 -9.88
N ALA A 249 8.42 -2.97 -10.79
CA ALA A 249 9.82 -3.15 -11.16
C ALA A 249 10.38 -1.90 -11.87
N PHE A 250 9.63 -1.33 -12.81
CA PHE A 250 10.02 -0.10 -13.52
C PHE A 250 10.11 1.09 -12.57
N SER A 251 9.05 1.36 -11.79
CA SER A 251 9.03 2.48 -10.86
C SER A 251 10.01 2.28 -9.71
N GLY A 252 10.25 1.04 -9.27
CA GLY A 252 11.24 0.72 -8.23
C GLY A 252 12.67 0.97 -8.68
N HIS A 253 13.00 0.64 -9.93
CA HIS A 253 14.31 1.00 -10.52
C HIS A 253 14.48 2.53 -10.55
N HIS A 254 13.47 3.25 -11.04
CA HIS A 254 13.52 4.71 -11.06
C HIS A 254 13.61 5.33 -9.65
N GLN A 255 12.87 4.79 -8.67
CA GLN A 255 13.00 5.20 -7.27
C GLN A 255 14.38 4.93 -6.69
N ALA A 256 15.04 3.83 -7.05
CA ALA A 256 16.40 3.55 -6.58
C ALA A 256 17.40 4.63 -7.06
N GLN A 257 17.21 5.17 -8.26
CA GLN A 257 18.03 6.26 -8.80
C GLN A 257 17.79 7.58 -8.06
N LEU A 258 16.53 7.96 -7.89
CA LEU A 258 16.19 9.16 -7.11
C LEU A 258 16.62 9.04 -5.65
N MET A 259 16.56 7.83 -5.08
CA MET A 259 17.07 7.56 -3.74
C MET A 259 18.59 7.71 -3.66
N ALA A 260 19.33 7.31 -4.71
CA ALA A 260 20.78 7.51 -4.76
C ALA A 260 21.15 8.99 -4.89
N GLU A 261 20.34 9.78 -5.61
CA GLU A 261 20.57 11.21 -5.83
C GLU A 261 20.15 12.07 -4.64
N TYR A 262 18.91 11.91 -4.15
CA TYR A 262 18.34 12.80 -3.12
C TYR A 262 18.50 12.28 -1.70
N GLU A 263 18.66 10.97 -1.51
CA GLU A 263 18.73 10.34 -0.19
C GLU A 263 19.91 9.34 -0.10
N PRO A 264 21.16 9.76 -0.40
CA PRO A 264 22.30 8.84 -0.55
C PRO A 264 22.57 8.02 0.72
N MET A 265 22.35 8.59 1.91
CA MET A 265 22.45 7.86 3.19
C MET A 265 21.48 6.67 3.26
N LYS A 266 20.26 6.82 2.72
CA LYS A 266 19.26 5.75 2.66
C LYS A 266 19.71 4.63 1.73
N THR A 267 20.23 4.99 0.54
CA THR A 267 20.79 4.03 -0.43
C THR A 267 21.94 3.25 0.18
N ALA A 268 22.93 3.94 0.74
CA ALA A 268 24.10 3.31 1.35
C ALA A 268 23.72 2.39 2.52
N SER A 269 22.81 2.86 3.38
CA SER A 269 22.31 2.07 4.53
C SER A 269 21.49 0.86 4.12
N ALA A 270 20.64 0.99 3.08
CA ALA A 270 19.87 -0.13 2.56
C ALA A 270 20.79 -1.23 2.03
N GLU A 271 21.93 -0.88 1.44
CA GLU A 271 22.90 -1.83 0.88
C GLU A 271 24.03 -2.23 1.83
N ALA A 272 24.06 -1.65 3.04
CA ALA A 272 25.18 -1.76 3.97
C ALA A 272 26.53 -1.41 3.30
N LEU A 273 26.54 -0.41 2.42
CA LEU A 273 27.74 0.12 1.77
C LEU A 273 28.39 1.15 2.70
N TRP A 274 29.49 0.78 3.35
CA TRP A 274 30.10 1.61 4.37
C TRP A 274 30.95 2.75 3.81
N ASP A 275 31.77 2.44 2.81
CA ASP A 275 32.63 3.40 2.12
C ASP A 275 32.26 3.42 0.64
N GLY A 276 32.39 4.59 0.01
CA GLY A 276 32.04 4.81 -1.39
C GLY A 276 32.88 3.94 -2.33
N GLU A 277 32.25 3.45 -3.39
CA GLU A 277 32.86 2.53 -4.34
C GLU A 277 32.36 2.76 -5.78
N GLU A 278 33.29 2.75 -6.75
CA GLU A 278 32.97 2.64 -8.17
C GLU A 278 32.63 1.18 -8.54
N GLY A 279 31.51 0.97 -9.22
CA GLY A 279 31.09 -0.39 -9.57
C GLY A 279 30.66 -1.24 -8.35
N ALA A 280 30.10 -0.58 -7.33
CA ALA A 280 29.56 -1.15 -6.12
C ALA A 280 28.66 -2.37 -6.38
N GLY A 281 28.83 -3.41 -5.56
CA GLY A 281 28.05 -4.64 -5.61
C GLY A 281 26.71 -4.54 -4.87
N PHE A 282 25.65 -5.12 -5.45
CA PHE A 282 24.34 -5.25 -4.78
C PHE A 282 24.40 -6.34 -3.72
N SER A 283 24.10 -6.02 -2.46
CA SER A 283 24.24 -6.99 -1.37
C SER A 283 23.02 -7.91 -1.26
N LEU A 284 23.23 -9.22 -1.39
CA LEU A 284 22.19 -10.23 -1.16
C LEU A 284 22.06 -10.57 0.32
N PHE A 285 23.20 -10.59 1.02
CA PHE A 285 23.27 -10.93 2.43
C PHE A 285 24.51 -10.29 3.06
N ALA A 286 24.30 -9.49 4.10
CA ALA A 286 25.38 -8.88 4.87
C ALA A 286 25.17 -9.10 6.37
N VAL A 287 26.28 -9.29 7.07
CA VAL A 287 26.36 -9.21 8.53
C VAL A 287 27.41 -8.17 8.84
N GLY A 288 26.94 -7.00 9.29
CA GLY A 288 27.77 -5.85 9.60
C GLY A 288 28.02 -5.67 11.08
N ASP A 289 29.13 -5.01 11.38
CA ASP A 289 29.41 -4.35 12.64
C ASP A 289 29.20 -2.84 12.45
N ILE A 290 28.23 -2.30 13.18
CA ILE A 290 27.85 -0.90 13.09
C ILE A 290 28.86 -0.01 13.82
N GLU A 291 29.50 -0.52 14.87
CA GLU A 291 30.49 0.23 15.64
C GLU A 291 31.81 0.37 14.86
N ASP A 292 32.27 -0.72 14.26
CA ASP A 292 33.45 -0.74 13.39
C ASP A 292 33.20 -0.15 11.99
N GLY A 293 31.94 0.13 11.63
CA GLY A 293 31.55 0.69 10.35
C GLY A 293 31.93 -0.18 9.15
N ARG A 294 31.74 -1.50 9.24
CA ARG A 294 32.12 -2.46 8.18
C ARG A 294 31.30 -3.73 8.17
N ASN A 295 31.31 -4.44 7.04
CA ASN A 295 30.72 -5.78 6.94
C ASN A 295 31.73 -6.89 7.24
N HIS A 296 31.38 -7.84 8.11
CA HIS A 296 32.17 -9.06 8.32
C HIS A 296 31.90 -10.09 7.22
N VAL A 297 30.65 -10.18 6.79
CA VAL A 297 30.20 -11.04 5.70
C VAL A 297 29.39 -10.17 4.75
N ASN A 298 29.68 -10.24 3.45
CA ASN A 298 28.90 -9.58 2.43
C ASN A 298 28.89 -10.43 1.16
N ILE A 299 27.73 -10.95 0.79
CA ILE A 299 27.51 -11.69 -0.45
C ILE A 299 26.89 -10.71 -1.43
N GLN A 300 27.62 -10.38 -2.50
CA GLN A 300 27.19 -9.35 -3.46
C GLN A 300 27.10 -9.88 -4.89
N ILE A 301 26.21 -9.27 -5.67
CA ILE A 301 26.24 -9.33 -7.13
C ILE A 301 27.10 -8.15 -7.62
N PRO A 302 28.29 -8.37 -8.20
CA PRO A 302 29.19 -7.30 -8.59
C PRO A 302 28.53 -6.29 -9.54
N LYS A 303 28.83 -5.00 -9.36
CA LYS A 303 28.40 -3.87 -10.23
C LYS A 303 26.88 -3.62 -10.33
N LEU A 304 26.06 -4.48 -9.75
CA LEU A 304 24.61 -4.36 -9.86
C LEU A 304 24.08 -3.14 -9.10
N LEU A 305 24.67 -2.78 -7.96
CA LEU A 305 24.23 -1.60 -7.21
C LEU A 305 24.52 -0.31 -7.98
N SER A 306 25.73 -0.16 -8.53
CA SER A 306 26.06 1.00 -9.39
C SER A 306 25.11 1.12 -10.56
N PHE A 307 24.77 0.01 -11.23
CA PHE A 307 23.79 0.02 -12.32
C PHE A 307 22.39 0.47 -11.84
N LEU A 308 21.92 -0.06 -10.70
CA LEU A 308 20.61 0.31 -10.15
C LEU A 308 20.55 1.78 -9.70
N ALA A 309 21.63 2.30 -9.14
CA ALA A 309 21.72 3.67 -8.64
C ALA A 309 21.93 4.70 -9.77
N THR A 310 22.74 4.38 -10.79
CA THR A 310 23.26 5.38 -11.74
C THR A 310 22.99 5.05 -13.22
N ASN A 311 22.44 3.87 -13.54
CA ASN A 311 22.43 3.29 -14.90
C ASN A 311 23.83 3.06 -15.51
N ASP A 312 24.91 3.18 -14.74
CA ASP A 312 26.27 2.82 -15.15
C ASP A 312 26.84 1.74 -14.23
N VAL A 313 27.36 0.66 -14.81
CA VAL A 313 28.00 -0.44 -14.07
C VAL A 313 29.30 -0.03 -13.37
N ASN A 314 29.87 1.13 -13.68
CA ASN A 314 31.01 1.70 -12.98
C ASN A 314 30.68 3.04 -12.29
N GLY A 315 29.40 3.40 -12.19
CA GLY A 315 29.00 4.61 -11.46
C GLY A 315 29.42 4.53 -9.98
N GLU A 316 29.81 5.67 -9.42
CA GLU A 316 30.15 5.80 -8.02
C GLU A 316 28.90 5.82 -7.16
N VAL A 317 28.90 5.07 -6.06
CA VAL A 317 27.83 5.08 -5.05
C VAL A 317 28.45 5.48 -3.73
N ALA A 318 27.92 6.54 -3.12
CA ALA A 318 28.41 7.05 -1.84
C ALA A 318 28.19 6.03 -0.70
N GLY A 319 29.18 5.89 0.17
CA GLY A 319 29.09 5.05 1.37
C GLY A 319 28.50 5.79 2.58
N ILE A 320 28.06 5.03 3.58
CA ILE A 320 27.51 5.55 4.84
C ILE A 320 28.48 6.53 5.52
N ASN A 321 29.77 6.19 5.58
CA ASN A 321 30.80 6.99 6.24
C ASN A 321 31.04 8.31 5.49
N ASP A 322 30.99 8.27 4.15
CA ASP A 322 31.13 9.46 3.31
C ASP A 322 29.96 10.41 3.52
N VAL A 323 28.73 9.90 3.40
CA VAL A 323 27.53 10.73 3.53
C VAL A 323 27.39 11.30 4.95
N GLN A 324 27.74 10.54 6.00
CA GLN A 324 27.73 11.04 7.38
C GLN A 324 28.69 12.24 7.55
N ARG A 325 29.90 12.12 7.00
CA ARG A 325 30.92 13.19 7.07
C ARG A 325 30.44 14.43 6.33
N ASP A 326 29.89 14.25 5.14
CA ASP A 326 29.49 15.35 4.27
C ASP A 326 28.27 16.10 4.87
N LEU A 327 27.24 15.38 5.35
CA LEU A 327 26.11 15.98 6.05
C LEU A 327 26.51 16.73 7.35
N ALA A 328 27.47 16.19 8.10
CA ALA A 328 28.00 16.87 9.28
C ALA A 328 28.73 18.19 8.93
N ALA A 329 29.39 18.24 7.78
CA ALA A 329 30.05 19.45 7.29
C ALA A 329 29.06 20.48 6.73
N GLU A 330 27.98 20.04 6.08
CA GLU A 330 26.93 20.89 5.52
C GLU A 330 26.02 21.52 6.58
N HIS A 331 25.81 20.82 7.70
CA HIS A 331 24.92 21.25 8.78
C HIS A 331 25.63 21.44 10.13
N PRO A 332 26.65 22.31 10.23
CA PRO A 332 27.42 22.49 11.46
C PRO A 332 26.58 23.07 12.61
N GLY A 333 25.45 23.74 12.29
CA GLY A 333 24.52 24.31 13.26
C GLY A 333 23.69 23.29 14.04
N ASN A 334 23.64 22.03 13.58
CA ASN A 334 22.87 20.97 14.25
C ASN A 334 23.62 20.33 15.43
N GLY A 335 24.91 20.62 15.58
CA GLY A 335 25.78 19.97 16.59
C GLY A 335 26.22 18.58 16.18
N GLU A 336 26.60 17.74 17.16
CA GLU A 336 27.01 16.35 16.94
C GLU A 336 25.79 15.44 16.70
N VAL A 337 25.20 15.55 15.51
CA VAL A 337 24.09 14.69 15.07
C VAL A 337 24.59 13.49 14.29
N ASP A 338 24.13 12.30 14.65
CA ASP A 338 24.28 11.10 13.84
C ASP A 338 23.18 11.10 12.76
N TYR A 339 23.57 11.25 11.50
CA TYR A 339 22.67 11.23 10.35
C TYR A 339 22.39 9.81 9.85
N ARG A 340 23.03 8.79 10.43
CA ARG A 340 22.81 7.40 10.03
C ARG A 340 21.45 6.92 10.55
N PRO A 341 20.57 6.42 9.68
CA PRO A 341 19.35 5.74 10.11
C PRO A 341 19.69 4.38 10.73
N ASN A 342 18.67 3.63 11.16
CA ASN A 342 18.88 2.27 11.63
C ASN A 342 19.23 1.33 10.46
N ILE A 343 20.54 1.15 10.22
CA ILE A 343 21.10 0.41 9.06
C ILE A 343 20.52 -1.02 8.99
N ALA A 344 20.47 -1.74 10.11
CA ALA A 344 19.96 -3.11 10.13
C ALA A 344 18.49 -3.18 9.70
N VAL A 345 17.66 -2.25 10.18
CA VAL A 345 16.25 -2.19 9.79
C VAL A 345 16.10 -1.87 8.31
N LEU A 346 16.83 -0.89 7.79
CA LEU A 346 16.78 -0.52 6.36
C LEU A 346 17.23 -1.67 5.47
N TYR A 347 18.37 -2.28 5.78
CA TYR A 347 18.93 -3.40 5.06
C TYR A 347 17.90 -4.53 4.94
N TRP A 348 17.38 -5.02 6.07
CA TRP A 348 16.43 -6.13 6.04
C TRP A 348 15.07 -5.75 5.46
N ALA A 349 14.59 -4.52 5.68
CA ALA A 349 13.35 -4.05 5.09
C ALA A 349 13.41 -4.08 3.55
N PHE A 350 14.51 -3.60 2.95
CA PHE A 350 14.66 -3.63 1.49
C PHE A 350 14.69 -5.05 0.93
N ARG A 351 15.42 -5.99 1.56
CA ARG A 351 15.50 -7.39 1.11
C ARG A 351 14.14 -8.10 1.24
N VAL A 352 13.43 -7.89 2.34
CA VAL A 352 12.09 -8.47 2.56
C VAL A 352 11.09 -7.89 1.55
N MET A 353 11.14 -6.58 1.30
CA MET A 353 10.29 -5.91 0.31
C MET A 353 10.48 -6.50 -1.08
N ILE A 354 11.71 -6.53 -1.60
CA ILE A 354 11.99 -7.08 -2.94
C ILE A 354 11.69 -8.57 -2.99
N GLY A 355 12.12 -9.33 -1.99
CA GLY A 355 11.93 -10.78 -1.94
C GLY A 355 10.47 -11.19 -2.00
N PHE A 356 9.62 -10.61 -1.14
CA PHE A 356 8.19 -10.93 -1.14
C PHE A 356 7.42 -10.29 -2.30
N GLY A 357 7.81 -9.09 -2.75
CA GLY A 357 7.25 -8.48 -3.95
C GLY A 357 7.45 -9.36 -5.19
N LEU A 358 8.69 -9.77 -5.45
CA LEU A 358 9.03 -10.67 -6.56
C LEU A 358 8.37 -12.05 -6.40
N ALA A 359 8.32 -12.59 -5.18
CA ALA A 359 7.65 -13.87 -4.93
C ALA A 359 6.16 -13.83 -5.29
N GLY A 360 5.45 -12.76 -4.94
CA GLY A 360 4.03 -12.56 -5.28
C GLY A 360 3.79 -12.45 -6.80
N VAL A 361 4.67 -11.73 -7.51
CA VAL A 361 4.62 -11.61 -8.97
C VAL A 361 4.94 -12.95 -9.65
N ALA A 362 6.00 -13.63 -9.22
CA ALA A 362 6.39 -14.94 -9.73
C ALA A 362 5.28 -15.98 -9.51
N LEU A 363 4.64 -15.98 -8.34
CA LEU A 363 3.47 -16.81 -8.03
C LEU A 363 2.34 -16.56 -9.03
N SER A 364 2.08 -15.31 -9.38
CA SER A 364 1.00 -14.94 -10.30
C SER A 364 1.32 -15.37 -11.74
N VAL A 365 2.54 -15.13 -12.20
CA VAL A 365 2.99 -15.57 -13.55
C VAL A 365 2.96 -17.09 -13.67
N ALA A 366 3.51 -17.82 -12.69
CA ALA A 366 3.46 -19.27 -12.66
C ALA A 366 2.01 -19.78 -12.57
N GLY A 367 1.18 -19.15 -11.75
CA GLY A 367 -0.24 -19.47 -11.60
C GLY A 367 -1.03 -19.31 -12.90
N LEU A 368 -0.77 -18.25 -13.68
CA LEU A 368 -1.39 -18.05 -15.00
C LEU A 368 -1.03 -19.14 -15.99
N TRP A 369 0.22 -19.59 -15.97
CA TRP A 369 0.70 -20.71 -16.79
C TRP A 369 0.04 -22.03 -16.36
N LEU A 370 -0.01 -22.32 -15.06
CA LEU A 370 -0.59 -23.54 -14.49
C LEU A 370 -2.11 -23.66 -14.69
N THR A 371 -2.80 -22.52 -14.75
CA THR A 371 -4.27 -22.46 -14.93
C THR A 371 -4.68 -22.23 -16.40
N ARG A 372 -3.75 -22.33 -17.36
CA ARG A 372 -4.02 -22.08 -18.78
C ARG A 372 -4.99 -23.10 -19.38
N GLY A 373 -5.92 -22.64 -20.22
CA GLY A 373 -6.91 -23.48 -20.89
C GLY A 373 -7.98 -23.98 -19.91
N SER A 374 -8.20 -25.28 -19.84
CA SER A 374 -9.08 -25.94 -18.86
C SER A 374 -8.35 -26.48 -17.62
N ARG A 375 -7.04 -26.23 -17.50
CA ARG A 375 -6.22 -26.77 -16.40
C ARG A 375 -6.52 -26.07 -15.07
N MET A 376 -6.42 -26.84 -13.99
CA MET A 376 -6.40 -26.38 -12.61
C MET A 376 -5.37 -27.17 -11.81
N PRO A 377 -4.61 -26.55 -10.87
CA PRO A 377 -3.67 -27.24 -10.01
C PRO A 377 -4.28 -28.42 -9.25
N ASP A 378 -3.66 -29.59 -9.32
CA ASP A 378 -4.15 -30.81 -8.66
C ASP A 378 -3.62 -31.02 -7.26
N ARG A 379 -2.71 -30.18 -6.77
CA ARG A 379 -2.07 -30.35 -5.46
C ARG A 379 -2.49 -29.22 -4.51
N PRO A 380 -2.85 -29.53 -3.24
CA PRO A 380 -3.39 -28.55 -2.32
C PRO A 380 -2.35 -27.48 -1.91
N TRP A 381 -1.06 -27.83 -1.92
CA TRP A 381 0.01 -26.88 -1.57
C TRP A 381 0.08 -25.67 -2.51
N MET A 382 -0.33 -25.83 -3.78
CA MET A 382 -0.30 -24.74 -4.76
C MET A 382 -1.34 -23.65 -4.41
N TYR A 383 -2.52 -24.06 -3.95
CA TYR A 383 -3.53 -23.14 -3.42
C TYR A 383 -3.09 -22.51 -2.11
N ARG A 384 -2.42 -23.28 -1.23
CA ARG A 384 -1.88 -22.74 0.03
C ARG A 384 -0.81 -21.67 -0.22
N LEU A 385 0.09 -21.87 -1.19
CA LEU A 385 1.03 -20.84 -1.60
C LEU A 385 0.31 -19.60 -2.14
N ALA A 386 -0.72 -19.77 -2.97
CA ALA A 386 -1.52 -18.65 -3.47
C ALA A 386 -2.18 -17.84 -2.33
N ILE A 387 -2.65 -18.53 -1.28
CA ILE A 387 -3.18 -17.87 -0.07
C ILE A 387 -2.08 -17.12 0.69
N LEU A 388 -0.87 -17.70 0.80
CA LEU A 388 0.29 -17.05 1.42
C LEU A 388 0.83 -15.85 0.64
N GLY A 389 0.41 -15.67 -0.63
CA GLY A 389 0.76 -14.50 -1.43
C GLY A 389 0.25 -13.18 -0.82
N LEU A 390 -0.94 -13.19 -0.20
CA LEU A 390 -1.50 -11.99 0.44
C LEU A 390 -0.65 -11.48 1.62
N PRO A 391 -0.35 -12.29 2.67
CA PRO A 391 0.49 -11.80 3.76
C PRO A 391 1.90 -11.41 3.27
N ALA A 392 2.47 -12.12 2.29
CA ALA A 392 3.75 -11.72 1.70
C ALA A 392 3.69 -10.32 1.06
N ALA A 393 2.63 -10.02 0.30
CA ALA A 393 2.45 -8.70 -0.32
C ALA A 393 2.22 -7.58 0.70
N LEU A 394 1.47 -7.85 1.77
CA LEU A 394 1.30 -6.90 2.88
C LEU A 394 2.63 -6.65 3.58
N THR A 395 3.40 -7.70 3.88
CA THR A 395 4.75 -7.55 4.47
C THR A 395 5.67 -6.75 3.55
N ALA A 396 5.64 -6.99 2.24
CA ALA A 396 6.45 -6.23 1.29
C ALA A 396 6.12 -4.72 1.33
N ASN A 397 4.83 -4.37 1.33
CA ASN A 397 4.40 -2.97 1.45
C ASN A 397 4.84 -2.33 2.77
N ILE A 398 4.65 -3.02 3.90
CA ILE A 398 5.07 -2.52 5.22
C ILE A 398 6.59 -2.29 5.24
N CYS A 399 7.37 -3.24 4.72
CA CYS A 399 8.82 -3.10 4.66
C CYS A 399 9.26 -1.97 3.71
N GLY A 400 8.56 -1.75 2.59
CA GLY A 400 8.82 -0.60 1.72
C GLY A 400 8.59 0.75 2.41
N TRP A 401 7.54 0.85 3.22
CA TRP A 401 7.29 2.05 4.04
C TRP A 401 8.31 2.22 5.17
N ILE A 402 8.68 1.13 5.84
CA ILE A 402 9.75 1.16 6.86
C ILE A 402 11.05 1.67 6.24
N LEU A 403 11.44 1.13 5.08
CA LEU A 403 12.62 1.60 4.34
C LEU A 403 12.52 3.09 4.02
N THR A 404 11.38 3.53 3.51
CA THR A 404 11.16 4.93 3.08
C THR A 404 11.22 5.89 4.26
N GLU A 405 10.51 5.59 5.35
CA GLU A 405 10.31 6.51 6.48
C GLU A 405 11.43 6.42 7.52
N MET A 406 11.88 5.21 7.87
CA MET A 406 13.01 5.05 8.80
C MET A 406 14.33 5.43 8.14
N GLY A 407 14.42 5.33 6.81
CA GLY A 407 15.59 5.79 6.07
C GLY A 407 15.67 7.30 5.87
N ARG A 408 14.60 8.04 6.18
CA ARG A 408 14.62 9.51 6.23
C ARG A 408 15.24 10.04 7.52
N GLN A 409 15.29 9.21 8.57
CA GLN A 409 15.85 9.61 9.86
C GLN A 409 17.32 10.01 9.70
N PRO A 410 17.77 11.07 10.43
CA PRO A 410 17.09 11.76 11.52
C PRO A 410 16.16 12.90 11.10
N TRP A 411 15.90 13.08 9.80
CA TRP A 411 15.07 14.17 9.28
C TRP A 411 13.57 13.84 9.30
N VAL A 412 12.75 14.85 9.58
CA VAL A 412 11.33 14.85 9.19
C VAL A 412 11.16 15.45 7.82
N VAL A 413 11.84 16.58 7.57
CA VAL A 413 11.97 17.23 6.27
C VAL A 413 13.47 17.27 5.97
N VAL A 414 13.91 16.57 4.93
CA VAL A 414 15.33 16.42 4.60
C VAL A 414 15.98 17.78 4.41
N GLY A 415 17.12 18.01 5.07
CA GLY A 415 17.88 19.27 5.02
C GLY A 415 17.32 20.42 5.86
N GLU A 416 16.04 20.35 6.27
CA GLU A 416 15.32 21.49 6.85
C GLU A 416 14.92 21.29 8.31
N LEU A 417 14.39 20.10 8.67
CA LEU A 417 13.82 19.88 10.00
C LEU A 417 14.16 18.49 10.54
N LEU A 418 14.91 18.46 11.66
CA LEU A 418 15.22 17.24 12.41
C LEU A 418 13.99 16.68 13.14
N THR A 419 13.93 15.36 13.29
CA THR A 419 12.86 14.64 14.01
C THR A 419 12.74 15.08 15.47
N ALA A 420 13.87 15.31 16.12
CA ALA A 420 13.89 15.82 17.49
C ALA A 420 13.31 17.25 17.62
N ALA A 421 13.36 18.06 16.56
CA ALA A 421 12.84 19.42 16.55
C ALA A 421 11.35 19.51 16.16
N GLY A 422 10.78 18.44 15.60
CA GLY A 422 9.39 18.43 15.11
C GLY A 422 8.32 18.12 16.16
N VAL A 423 8.69 17.68 17.36
CA VAL A 423 7.75 17.21 18.39
C VAL A 423 7.05 18.33 19.15
N SER A 424 5.87 18.04 19.70
CA SER A 424 5.08 19.01 20.46
C SER A 424 5.71 19.40 21.79
N PRO A 425 5.95 20.70 22.04
CA PRO A 425 6.46 21.17 23.33
C PRO A 425 5.44 20.89 24.44
N GLY A 426 5.92 20.37 25.58
CA GLY A 426 5.09 20.14 26.76
C GLY A 426 4.27 18.85 26.77
N VAL A 427 4.34 18.01 25.73
CA VAL A 427 3.72 16.68 25.75
C VAL A 427 4.65 15.70 26.49
N GLY A 428 4.31 15.40 27.75
CA GLY A 428 5.10 14.51 28.59
C GLY A 428 4.97 13.02 28.22
N LEU A 429 5.98 12.22 28.61
CA LEU A 429 6.06 10.78 28.38
C LEU A 429 4.77 10.03 28.77
N GLY A 430 4.17 10.37 29.92
CA GLY A 430 2.96 9.72 30.42
C GLY A 430 1.74 9.90 29.51
N SER A 431 1.58 11.09 28.92
CA SER A 431 0.49 11.36 27.97
C SER A 431 0.65 10.54 26.70
N VAL A 432 1.85 10.53 26.12
CA VAL A 432 2.14 9.75 24.91
C VAL A 432 2.00 8.25 25.17
N ALA A 433 2.48 7.75 26.32
CA ALA A 433 2.34 6.34 26.68
C ALA A 433 0.86 5.93 26.83
N PHE A 434 0.04 6.79 27.43
CA PHE A 434 -1.40 6.56 27.57
C PHE A 434 -2.08 6.50 26.20
N THR A 435 -1.85 7.48 25.33
CA THR A 435 -2.46 7.51 23.99
C THR A 435 -1.93 6.39 23.09
N LEU A 436 -0.65 6.07 23.14
CA LEU A 436 -0.04 4.95 22.42
C LEU A 436 -0.69 3.63 22.81
N THR A 437 -0.85 3.39 24.12
CA THR A 437 -1.51 2.19 24.63
C THR A 437 -2.97 2.15 24.18
N GLY A 438 -3.69 3.26 24.32
CA GLY A 438 -5.08 3.38 23.90
C GLY A 438 -5.28 3.10 22.41
N PHE A 439 -4.49 3.73 21.53
CA PHE A 439 -4.56 3.49 20.09
C PHE A 439 -4.16 2.07 19.72
N THR A 440 -3.11 1.51 20.35
CA THR A 440 -2.68 0.13 20.10
C THR A 440 -3.77 -0.88 20.45
N LEU A 441 -4.43 -0.72 21.60
CA LEU A 441 -5.55 -1.57 22.01
C LEU A 441 -6.76 -1.40 21.09
N LEU A 442 -7.14 -0.17 20.79
CA LEU A 442 -8.26 0.13 19.89
C LEU A 442 -8.05 -0.51 18.52
N TYR A 443 -6.87 -0.33 17.94
CA TYR A 443 -6.52 -0.90 16.63
C TYR A 443 -6.42 -2.41 16.68
N GLY A 444 -5.89 -2.98 17.76
CA GLY A 444 -5.93 -4.43 17.99
C GLY A 444 -7.35 -5.00 17.97
N VAL A 445 -8.31 -4.35 18.64
CA VAL A 445 -9.73 -4.76 18.62
C VAL A 445 -10.31 -4.63 17.22
N LEU A 446 -10.08 -3.49 16.56
CA LEU A 446 -10.57 -3.23 15.21
C LEU A 446 -10.04 -4.26 14.20
N ALA A 447 -8.78 -4.67 14.32
CA ALA A 447 -8.16 -5.67 13.45
C ALA A 447 -8.85 -7.03 13.57
N VAL A 448 -9.18 -7.43 14.81
CA VAL A 448 -9.88 -8.68 15.09
C VAL A 448 -11.30 -8.63 14.53
N VAL A 449 -12.01 -7.52 14.70
CA VAL A 449 -13.37 -7.33 14.17
C VAL A 449 -13.37 -7.45 12.66
N GLU A 450 -12.47 -6.74 11.98
CA GLU A 450 -12.38 -6.74 10.53
C GLU A 450 -11.97 -8.11 9.98
N ALA A 451 -10.90 -8.71 10.50
CA ALA A 451 -10.48 -10.04 10.08
C ALA A 451 -11.61 -11.06 10.28
N GLY A 452 -12.36 -10.93 11.38
CA GLY A 452 -13.57 -11.71 11.64
C GLY A 452 -14.68 -11.49 10.60
N LEU A 453 -14.95 -10.24 10.20
CA LEU A 453 -15.96 -9.90 9.18
C LEU A 453 -15.54 -10.39 7.79
N LEU A 454 -14.31 -10.12 7.36
CA LEU A 454 -13.77 -10.61 6.08
C LEU A 454 -13.84 -12.14 6.03
N TRP A 455 -13.38 -12.82 7.08
CA TRP A 455 -13.43 -14.28 7.16
C TRP A 455 -14.85 -14.83 7.11
N ARG A 456 -15.78 -14.21 7.83
CA ARG A 456 -17.21 -14.58 7.83
C ARG A 456 -17.79 -14.53 6.42
N TYR A 457 -17.57 -13.43 5.70
CA TYR A 457 -18.14 -13.26 4.36
C TYR A 457 -17.43 -14.06 3.29
N VAL A 458 -16.11 -14.24 3.39
CA VAL A 458 -15.36 -15.15 2.50
C VAL A 458 -15.89 -16.58 2.64
N LYS A 459 -16.11 -17.06 3.87
CA LYS A 459 -16.71 -18.39 4.10
C LYS A 459 -18.12 -18.51 3.52
N ALA A 460 -18.98 -17.53 3.81
CA ALA A 460 -20.35 -17.52 3.31
C ALA A 460 -20.43 -17.55 1.77
N GLY A 461 -19.48 -16.91 1.08
CA GLY A 461 -19.39 -16.93 -0.38
C GLY A 461 -20.40 -16.01 -1.10
N PRO A 462 -20.40 -16.01 -2.44
CA PRO A 462 -21.16 -15.08 -3.26
C PRO A 462 -22.66 -15.35 -3.22
N SER A 463 -23.08 -16.59 -3.01
CA SER A 463 -24.48 -17.02 -2.94
C SER A 463 -25.25 -16.39 -1.77
N HIS A 464 -24.55 -16.04 -0.69
CA HIS A 464 -25.13 -15.27 0.42
C HIS A 464 -25.46 -13.81 0.03
N VAL A 465 -24.79 -13.26 -0.99
CA VAL A 465 -24.98 -11.87 -1.43
C VAL A 465 -25.93 -11.79 -2.62
N VAL A 466 -25.78 -12.71 -3.56
CA VAL A 466 -26.60 -12.85 -4.76
C VAL A 466 -26.88 -14.34 -4.95
N PRO A 467 -28.14 -14.78 -4.78
CA PRO A 467 -28.51 -16.18 -4.98
C PRO A 467 -28.05 -16.71 -6.35
N ASN A 468 -27.74 -18.00 -6.39
CA ASN A 468 -27.45 -18.66 -7.67
C ASN A 468 -28.71 -18.66 -8.54
N LYS A 469 -28.56 -18.53 -9.86
CA LYS A 469 -29.65 -18.85 -10.79
C LYS A 469 -29.98 -20.33 -10.66
N GLU A 470 -31.26 -20.69 -10.64
CA GLU A 470 -31.69 -22.09 -10.69
C GLU A 470 -31.29 -22.72 -12.03
N ASP A 471 -30.87 -23.99 -12.00
CA ASP A 471 -30.48 -24.72 -13.20
C ASP A 471 -31.68 -24.85 -14.15
N GLY A 472 -31.62 -24.20 -15.33
CA GLY A 472 -32.65 -24.28 -16.38
C GLY A 472 -33.34 -22.97 -16.76
N ALA A 473 -33.05 -21.86 -16.09
CA ALA A 473 -33.46 -20.54 -16.57
C ALA A 473 -32.54 -20.10 -17.72
N ASP A 474 -32.99 -20.29 -18.96
CA ASP A 474 -32.26 -19.91 -20.18
C ASP A 474 -31.79 -18.44 -20.13
N ASP A 475 -30.59 -18.19 -20.68
CA ASP A 475 -30.05 -16.83 -20.88
C ASP A 475 -30.81 -16.04 -21.97
N SER A 476 -31.97 -16.53 -22.44
CA SER A 476 -32.74 -15.97 -23.55
C SER A 476 -33.95 -15.11 -23.15
N ASP A 477 -34.33 -15.04 -21.86
CA ASP A 477 -35.36 -14.10 -21.42
C ASP A 477 -34.74 -12.71 -21.15
N ASP A 478 -34.27 -12.09 -22.22
CA ASP A 478 -34.20 -10.63 -22.38
C ASP A 478 -35.63 -10.09 -22.62
N SER A 479 -36.55 -10.37 -21.69
CA SER A 479 -37.81 -9.64 -21.62
C SER A 479 -37.66 -8.49 -20.64
N ASP A 480 -37.80 -7.29 -21.17
CA ASP A 480 -37.86 -6.02 -20.45
C ASP A 480 -38.53 -6.13 -19.06
N GLY A 481 -37.81 -5.68 -18.02
CA GLY A 481 -38.46 -5.03 -16.87
C GLY A 481 -38.91 -5.89 -15.68
N ALA A 482 -38.34 -7.08 -15.43
CA ALA A 482 -38.52 -7.75 -14.14
C ALA A 482 -37.23 -7.66 -13.31
N ASP A 483 -37.16 -6.62 -12.47
CA ASP A 483 -36.24 -6.54 -11.33
C ASP A 483 -36.34 -7.81 -10.49
N THR A 484 -35.35 -8.71 -10.61
CA THR A 484 -34.96 -9.52 -9.46
C THR A 484 -34.33 -8.56 -8.46
N ALA A 485 -35.18 -7.86 -7.71
CA ALA A 485 -34.78 -6.93 -6.67
C ALA A 485 -33.95 -7.71 -5.63
N VAL A 486 -32.62 -7.61 -5.73
CA VAL A 486 -31.71 -8.14 -4.72
C VAL A 486 -31.61 -7.06 -3.65
N PRO A 487 -32.17 -7.25 -2.44
CA PRO A 487 -32.35 -6.19 -1.47
C PRO A 487 -31.08 -5.39 -1.21
N ALA A 488 -31.22 -4.06 -1.06
CA ALA A 488 -30.13 -3.15 -0.69
C ALA A 488 -29.39 -3.54 0.61
N PHE A 489 -29.99 -4.39 1.45
CA PHE A 489 -29.47 -4.83 2.76
C PHE A 489 -28.65 -6.13 2.75
N VAL A 490 -28.28 -6.69 1.60
CA VAL A 490 -27.34 -7.83 1.61
C VAL A 490 -25.87 -7.38 1.71
N TYR A 491 -25.57 -6.25 2.37
CA TYR A 491 -24.21 -5.79 2.71
C TYR A 491 -23.79 -6.14 4.13
#